data_AF-A0A1H6J4D7-F1
#
_entry.id   AF-A0A1H6J4D7-F1
#
_cell.length_a   1.000
_cell.length_b   1.000
_cell.length_c   1.000
_cell.angle_alpha   90.00
_cell.angle_beta   90.00
_cell.angle_gamma   90.00
#
_symmetry.space_group_name_H-M   'P 1'
#
loop_
_entity.id
_entity.type
_entity.pdbx_description
1 polymer ?
#
loop_
_entity_poly.entity_id
_entity_poly.type
_entity_poly.pdbx_seq_one_letter_code
_entity_poly.pdbx_strand_id
1 'polypeptide(L)' 'MTENELSKIVFDLGLKIHKKLRPGLFETVYEECLFYELQKHNLKVEKQIVLPIVYEELKINNAFRIDIIIEDKLI' A
#
# COMPACT_ATOMS: atom_id res chain seq x y z
N MET A 1 -16.75 -1.21 3.03
CA MET A 1 -16.35 -0.34 1.90
C MET A 1 -16.06 -1.20 0.68
N THR A 2 -16.35 -0.66 -0.49
CA THR A 2 -16.04 -1.22 -1.82
C THR A 2 -14.65 -0.80 -2.27
N GLU A 3 -14.10 -1.50 -3.25
CA GLU A 3 -12.79 -1.23 -3.85
C GLU A 3 -12.74 0.19 -4.45
N ASN A 4 -13.84 0.66 -5.03
CA ASN A 4 -13.95 2.01 -5.58
C ASN A 4 -13.93 3.10 -4.50
N GLU A 5 -14.59 2.86 -3.36
CA GLU A 5 -14.56 3.78 -2.21
C GLU A 5 -13.15 3.85 -1.61
N LEU A 6 -12.48 2.70 -1.47
CA LEU A 6 -11.09 2.62 -0.99
C LEU A 6 -10.15 3.34 -1.96
N SER A 7 -10.29 3.10 -3.27
CA SER A 7 -9.47 3.73 -4.31
C SER A 7 -9.58 5.26 -4.27
N LYS A 8 -10.80 5.78 -4.04
CA LYS A 8 -11.02 7.22 -3.89
C LYS A 8 -10.27 7.80 -2.68
N ILE A 9 -10.30 7.11 -1.54
CA ILE A 9 -9.58 7.55 -0.34
C ILE A 9 -8.07 7.55 -0.58
N VAL A 10 -7.53 6.47 -1.14
CA VAL A 10 -6.10 6.37 -1.47
C VAL A 10 -5.68 7.51 -2.40
N PHE A 11 -6.48 7.79 -3.43
CA PHE A 11 -6.22 8.90 -4.35
C PHE A 11 -6.19 10.25 -3.64
N ASP A 12 -7.20 10.55 -2.81
CA ASP A 12 -7.29 11.83 -2.09
C ASP A 12 -6.11 12.01 -1.11
N LEU A 13 -5.71 10.94 -0.43
CA LEU A 13 -4.53 10.91 0.44
C LEU A 13 -3.22 11.08 -0.32
N GLY A 14 -3.05 10.36 -1.43
CA GLY A 14 -1.89 10.51 -2.32
C GLY A 14 -1.75 11.93 -2.83
N LEU A 15 -2.86 12.56 -3.24
CA LEU A 15 -2.88 13.95 -3.70
C LEU A 15 -2.50 14.92 -2.57
N LYS A 16 -3.00 14.70 -1.35
CA LYS A 16 -2.60 15.47 -0.16
C LYS A 16 -1.10 15.36 0.11
N ILE A 17 -0.54 14.16 0.06
CA ILE A 17 0.89 13.91 0.28
C ILE A 17 1.72 14.60 -0.81
N HIS A 18 1.36 14.42 -2.08
CA HIS A 18 2.06 15.03 -3.21
C HIS A 18 2.07 16.56 -3.14
N LYS A 19 0.93 17.17 -2.79
CA LYS A 19 0.82 18.64 -2.59
C LYS A 19 1.73 19.13 -1.46
N LYS A 20 1.87 18.37 -0.39
CA LYS A 20 2.67 18.73 0.79
C LYS A 20 4.17 18.54 0.56
N LEU A 21 4.57 17.37 0.05
CA LEU A 21 5.98 16.98 -0.02
C LEU A 21 6.66 17.34 -1.34
N ARG A 22 5.89 17.61 -2.41
CA ARG A 22 6.38 17.83 -3.79
C ARG A 22 7.12 16.60 -4.35
N PRO A 23 7.38 16.52 -5.66
CA PRO A 23 8.19 15.44 -6.24
C PRO A 23 9.66 15.53 -5.81
N GLY A 24 10.40 14.42 -5.93
CA GLY A 24 11.86 14.37 -5.72
C GLY A 24 12.32 13.56 -4.50
N LEU A 25 11.39 12.88 -3.82
CA LEU A 25 11.70 11.98 -2.70
C LEU A 25 11.69 10.52 -3.15
N PHE A 26 12.28 9.64 -2.34
CA PHE A 26 12.23 8.20 -2.57
C PHE A 26 10.82 7.66 -2.39
N GLU A 27 10.50 6.59 -3.12
CA GLU A 27 9.25 5.84 -3.01
C GLU A 27 8.94 5.44 -1.56
N THR A 28 9.95 4.97 -0.83
CA THR A 28 9.84 4.61 0.60
C THR A 28 9.30 5.75 1.46
N VAL A 29 9.59 7.01 1.12
CA VAL A 29 9.06 8.17 1.86
C VAL A 29 7.57 8.35 1.58
N TYR A 30 7.13 8.18 0.33
CA TYR A 30 5.71 8.29 -0.03
C TYR A 30 4.90 7.12 0.53
N GLU A 31 5.44 5.91 0.49
CA GLU A 31 4.83 4.72 1.10
C GLU A 31 4.58 4.92 2.60
N GLU A 32 5.60 5.37 3.35
CA GLU A 32 5.48 5.66 4.79
C GLU A 32 4.40 6.71 5.07
N CYS A 33 4.35 7.77 4.26
CA CYS A 33 3.34 8.81 4.41
C CYS A 33 1.92 8.31 4.11
N LEU A 34 1.77 7.48 3.07
CA LEU A 34 0.47 6.92 2.69
C LEU A 34 -0.01 5.94 3.76
N PHE A 35 0.86 5.06 4.24
CA PHE A 35 0.58 4.15 5.34
C PHE A 35 0.09 4.90 6.59
N TYR A 36 0.81 5.96 6.99
CA TYR A 36 0.43 6.80 8.13
C TYR A 36 -0.96 7.45 7.95
N GLU A 37 -1.25 8.01 6.77
CA GLU A 37 -2.55 8.65 6.52
C GLU A 37 -3.70 7.63 6.47
N LEU A 38 -3.47 6.43 5.90
CA LEU A 38 -4.46 5.35 5.88
C LEU A 38 -4.79 4.84 7.29
N GLN A 39 -3.78 4.66 8.14
CA GLN A 39 -3.98 4.32 9.55
C GLN A 39 -4.79 5.39 10.28
N LYS A 40 -4.49 6.68 10.03
CA LYS A 40 -5.23 7.81 10.60
C LYS A 40 -6.70 7.84 10.16
N HIS A 41 -7.00 7.26 8.99
CA HIS A 41 -8.37 7.06 8.50
C HIS A 41 -9.08 5.84 9.10
N ASN A 42 -8.48 5.16 10.09
CA ASN A 42 -9.00 3.95 10.75
C ASN A 42 -9.27 2.79 9.78
N LEU A 43 -8.46 2.69 8.71
CA LEU A 43 -8.49 1.55 7.80
C LEU A 43 -7.55 0.45 8.30
N LYS A 44 -7.94 -0.81 8.15
CA LYS A 44 -7.02 -1.95 8.25
C LYS A 44 -6.01 -1.81 7.11
N VAL A 45 -4.75 -1.61 7.46
CA VAL A 45 -3.67 -1.47 6.49
C VAL A 45 -2.43 -2.22 6.95
N GLU A 46 -1.83 -2.96 6.04
CA GLU A 46 -0.56 -3.65 6.22
C GLU A 46 0.38 -3.24 5.08
N LYS A 47 1.69 -3.22 5.34
CA LYS A 47 2.69 -2.83 4.34
C LYS A 47 3.82 -3.84 4.25
N GLN A 48 4.48 -3.88 3.11
CA GLN A 48 5.64 -4.73 2.84
C GLN A 48 5.35 -6.23 3.06
N ILE A 49 4.13 -6.68 2.71
CA ILE A 49 3.74 -8.09 2.87
C ILE A 49 4.50 -8.93 1.86
N VAL A 50 5.26 -9.90 2.37
CA VAL A 50 5.99 -10.86 1.55
C VAL A 50 5.11 -12.06 1.27
N LEU A 51 4.90 -12.36 -0.01
CA LEU A 51 4.13 -13.50 -0.46
C LEU A 51 5.03 -14.57 -1.11
N PRO A 52 4.86 -15.84 -0.71
CA PRO A 52 5.51 -16.94 -1.38
C PRO A 52 4.80 -17.29 -2.69
N ILE A 53 5.55 -17.84 -3.65
CA ILE A 53 4.99 -18.55 -4.81
C ILE A 53 5.45 -20.01 -4.75
N VAL A 54 4.54 -20.91 -5.08
CA VAL A 54 4.82 -22.33 -5.28
C VAL A 54 4.66 -22.63 -6.77
N TYR A 55 5.73 -23.09 -7.40
CA TYR A 55 5.73 -23.58 -8.78
C TYR A 55 6.16 -25.05 -8.76
N GLU A 56 5.20 -25.96 -8.90
CA GLU A 56 5.41 -27.40 -8.71
C GLU A 56 6.03 -27.71 -7.33
N GLU A 57 7.23 -28.29 -7.28
CA GLU A 57 7.97 -28.56 -6.04
C GLU A 57 8.83 -27.37 -5.58
N LEU A 58 9.00 -26.34 -6.41
CA LEU A 58 9.79 -25.16 -6.09
C LEU A 58 8.98 -24.17 -5.24
N LYS A 59 9.40 -23.97 -3.99
CA LYS A 59 8.87 -22.92 -3.10
C LYS A 59 9.80 -21.71 -3.05
N ILE A 60 9.33 -20.58 -3.54
CA ILE A 60 10.03 -19.30 -3.48
C ILE A 60 9.38 -18.45 -2.37
N ASN A 61 10.01 -18.36 -1.20
CA ASN A 61 9.40 -17.74 -0.02
C ASN A 61 9.19 -16.22 -0.15
N ASN A 62 10.08 -15.52 -0.89
CA ASN A 62 10.04 -14.08 -1.07
C ASN A 62 9.78 -13.72 -2.54
N ALA A 63 8.80 -14.36 -3.15
CA ALA A 63 8.56 -14.22 -4.59
C ALA A 63 7.98 -12.86 -4.95
N PHE A 64 7.12 -12.32 -4.07
CA PHE A 64 6.47 -11.04 -4.28
C PHE A 64 6.44 -10.25 -2.98
N ARG A 65 6.50 -8.92 -3.09
CA ARG A 65 6.32 -8.00 -1.98
C ARG A 65 5.26 -6.99 -2.35
N ILE A 66 4.16 -7.01 -1.61
CA ILE A 66 3.10 -6.01 -1.72
C ILE A 66 3.54 -4.80 -0.90
N ASP A 67 3.53 -3.61 -1.51
CA ASP A 67 3.86 -2.38 -0.81
C ASP A 67 2.84 -2.07 0.28
N ILE A 68 1.55 -2.03 -0.06
CA ILE A 68 0.44 -1.78 0.87
C ILE A 68 -0.76 -2.67 0.52
N ILE A 69 -1.48 -3.17 1.53
CA ILE A 69 -2.80 -3.78 1.37
C ILE A 69 -3.79 -3.13 2.33
N ILE A 70 -4.99 -2.80 1.85
CA ILE A 70 -6.00 -2.03 2.55
C ILE A 70 -7.30 -2.84 2.61
N GLU A 71 -7.83 -3.03 3.83
CA GLU A 71 -9.09 -3.75 4.11
C GLU A 71 -9.16 -5.15 3.47
N ASP A 72 -8.02 -5.80 3.25
CA ASP A 72 -7.87 -7.07 2.53
C ASP A 72 -8.48 -7.07 1.11
N LYS A 73 -8.61 -5.91 0.48
CA LYS A 73 -9.36 -5.72 -0.78
C LYS A 73 -8.64 -4.92 -1.85
N LEU A 74 -7.82 -3.97 -1.45
CA LEU A 74 -7.09 -3.09 -2.36
C LEU A 74 -5.59 -3.20 -2.10
N ILE A 75 -4.82 -3.36 -3.19
CA ILE A 75 -3.36 -3.31 -3.21
C ILE A 75 -2.95 -1.99 -3.86
#